data_AF-A0A8J7SQ07-F1
#
_entry.id   AF-A0A8J7SQ07-F1
#
_cell.length_a   1.000
_cell.length_b   1.000
_cell.length_c   1.000
_cell.angle_alpha   90.00
_cell.angle_beta   90.00
_cell.angle_gamma   90.00
#
_symmetry.space_group_name_H-M   'P 1'
#
loop_
_entity.id
_entity.type
_entity.pdbx_description
1 polymer ?
#
loop_
_entity_poly.entity_id
_entity_poly.type
_entity_poly.pdbx_seq_one_letter_code
_entity_poly.pdbx_strand_id
1 'polypeptide(L)'
;MKITKYILISILLIASNPLFAQVPVNVHYIHLNELLVYVLPFYMITILGLGFFIHKLVRPNFSSRWLYICSLAGILGAAAIAYKFQEIRTTQLPSAQPSKINMRSIPIELQEQIIAREDDELKETIANYWVVAIPNFILLGLGLGIDWRDRKEKAALKN
;
A
#
# COMPACT_ATOMS: atom_id res chain seq x y z
N MET A 1 40.29 4.58 -14.75
CA MET A 1 38.95 5.08 -15.12
C MET A 1 38.00 4.80 -13.96
N LYS A 2 37.53 5.84 -13.25
CA LYS A 2 36.64 5.67 -12.08
C LYS A 2 35.24 5.34 -12.60
N ILE A 3 34.86 4.07 -12.57
CA ILE A 3 33.49 3.65 -12.84
C ILE A 3 32.64 4.19 -11.68
N THR A 4 31.90 5.25 -11.96
CA THR A 4 31.13 6.02 -10.99
C THR A 4 30.01 5.13 -10.43
N LYS A 5 29.85 5.10 -9.10
CA LYS A 5 28.87 4.27 -8.36
C LYS A 5 27.45 4.29 -8.92
N TYR A 6 27.10 5.35 -9.65
CA TYR A 6 25.81 5.51 -10.33
C TYR A 6 25.57 4.54 -11.49
N ILE A 7 26.62 4.14 -12.23
CA ILE A 7 26.49 3.19 -13.36
C ILE A 7 26.15 1.78 -12.84
N LEU A 8 26.73 1.38 -11.69
CA LEU A 8 26.46 0.09 -11.07
C LEU A 8 25.00 -0.01 -10.59
N ILE A 9 24.46 1.08 -10.05
CA ILE A 9 23.06 1.19 -9.62
C ILE A 9 22.11 1.16 -10.83
N SER A 10 22.48 1.84 -11.92
CA SER A 10 21.71 1.80 -13.17
C SER A 10 21.66 0.40 -13.78
N ILE A 11 22.75 -0.36 -13.72
CA ILE A 11 22.78 -1.75 -14.22
C ILE A 11 21.93 -2.66 -13.31
N LEU A 12 21.93 -2.45 -12.00
CA LEU A 12 21.08 -3.19 -11.04
C LEU A 12 19.57 -2.89 -11.22
N LEU A 13 19.22 -1.68 -11.69
CA LEU A 13 17.83 -1.30 -12.01
C LEU A 13 17.35 -1.84 -13.37
N ILE A 14 18.26 -2.16 -14.29
CA ILE A 14 17.95 -2.71 -15.61
C ILE A 14 18.00 -4.26 -15.63
N ALA A 15 18.77 -4.86 -14.73
CA ALA A 15 18.93 -6.32 -14.61
C ALA A 15 17.83 -7.00 -13.77
N SER A 16 16.67 -6.36 -13.58
CA SER A 16 15.44 -7.04 -13.15
C SER A 16 14.91 -7.88 -14.31
N ASN A 17 15.65 -8.95 -14.64
CA ASN A 17 15.08 -10.04 -15.44
C ASN A 17 13.75 -10.43 -14.79
N PRO A 18 12.63 -10.50 -15.53
CA PRO A 18 11.45 -11.14 -15.00
C PRO A 18 11.87 -12.59 -14.71
N LEU A 19 11.95 -12.95 -13.44
CA LEU A 19 11.89 -14.33 -13.00
C LEU A 19 10.59 -14.87 -13.57
N PHE A 20 10.66 -15.52 -14.73
CA PHE A 20 9.55 -16.24 -15.30
C PHE A 20 9.27 -17.42 -14.37
N ALA A 21 8.44 -17.16 -13.36
CA ALA A 21 7.83 -18.20 -12.55
C ALA A 21 7.06 -19.11 -13.52
N GLN A 22 7.31 -20.42 -13.42
CA GLN A 22 6.56 -21.42 -14.16
C GLN A 22 5.07 -21.16 -13.95
N VAL A 23 4.39 -20.86 -15.05
CA VAL A 23 3.00 -20.47 -15.08
C VAL A 23 2.14 -21.70 -14.80
N PRO A 24 1.33 -21.71 -13.72
CA PRO A 24 0.35 -22.77 -13.55
C PRO A 24 -0.64 -22.72 -14.72
N VAL A 25 -0.96 -23.90 -15.26
CA VAL A 25 -1.82 -24.07 -16.44
C VAL A 25 -3.29 -23.84 -16.08
N ASN A 26 -3.65 -22.66 -15.54
CA ASN A 26 -5.01 -22.12 -15.44
C ASN A 26 -5.09 -20.73 -14.77
N VAL A 27 -4.03 -19.90 -14.87
CA VAL A 27 -4.04 -18.57 -14.24
C VAL A 27 -4.51 -17.53 -15.25
N HIS A 28 -5.62 -16.86 -14.96
CA HIS A 28 -6.02 -15.67 -15.71
C HIS A 28 -5.08 -14.52 -15.30
N TYR A 29 -4.36 -13.97 -16.27
CA TYR A 29 -3.44 -12.86 -16.02
C TYR A 29 -4.23 -11.56 -15.90
N ILE A 30 -4.15 -10.93 -14.73
CA ILE A 30 -4.67 -9.58 -14.53
C ILE A 30 -3.62 -8.60 -15.05
N HIS A 31 -3.98 -7.80 -16.04
CA HIS A 31 -3.12 -6.73 -16.54
C HIS A 31 -3.18 -5.54 -15.58
N LEU A 32 -2.13 -5.39 -14.76
CA LEU A 32 -2.01 -4.35 -13.73
C LEU A 32 -1.28 -3.08 -14.21
N ASN A 33 -1.08 -2.90 -15.51
CA ASN A 33 -0.39 -1.72 -16.06
C ASN A 33 -1.07 -0.41 -15.66
N GLU A 34 -2.39 -0.41 -15.58
CA GLU A 34 -3.20 0.73 -15.15
C GLU A 34 -3.01 1.06 -13.66
N LEU A 35 -2.67 0.06 -12.82
CA LEU A 35 -2.38 0.25 -11.41
C LEU A 35 -1.04 0.98 -11.19
N LEU A 36 -0.10 0.85 -12.11
CA LEU A 36 1.26 1.38 -12.00
C LEU A 36 1.28 2.90 -11.78
N VAL A 37 0.34 3.62 -12.42
CA VAL A 37 0.17 5.07 -12.30
C VAL A 37 -0.24 5.49 -10.88
N TYR A 38 -0.93 4.62 -10.14
CA TYR A 38 -1.34 4.87 -8.75
C TYR A 38 -0.24 4.45 -7.77
N VAL A 39 0.46 3.36 -8.08
CA VAL A 39 1.46 2.75 -7.20
C VAL A 39 2.78 3.53 -7.17
N LEU A 40 3.23 4.07 -8.32
CA LEU A 40 4.50 4.81 -8.39
C LEU A 40 4.51 6.11 -7.55
N PRO A 41 3.51 7.02 -7.68
CA PRO A 41 3.46 8.22 -6.84
C PRO A 41 3.30 7.87 -5.35
N PHE A 42 2.55 6.81 -5.03
CA PHE A 42 2.42 6.33 -3.66
C PHE A 42 3.78 5.92 -3.07
N TYR A 43 4.57 5.10 -3.77
CA TYR A 43 5.88 4.70 -3.29
C TYR A 43 6.83 5.89 -3.14
N MET A 44 6.75 6.89 -4.03
CA MET A 44 7.52 8.12 -3.87
C MET A 44 7.17 8.85 -2.56
N ILE A 45 5.88 8.95 -2.22
CA ILE A 45 5.42 9.56 -0.96
C ILE A 45 5.89 8.75 0.25
N THR A 46 5.79 7.42 0.20
CA THR A 46 6.23 6.55 1.30
C THR A 46 7.74 6.60 1.51
N ILE A 47 8.54 6.64 0.44
CA ILE A 47 10.00 6.80 0.51
C ILE A 47 10.35 8.18 1.10
N LEU A 48 9.66 9.24 0.69
CA LEU A 48 9.83 10.57 1.28
C LEU A 48 9.51 10.57 2.78
N GLY A 49 8.40 9.93 3.18
CA GLY A 49 8.02 9.74 4.58
C GLY A 49 9.10 9.03 5.38
N LEU A 50 9.64 7.93 4.84
CA LEU A 50 10.77 7.21 5.45
C LEU A 50 12.01 8.09 5.57
N GLY A 51 12.33 8.89 4.54
CA GLY A 51 13.44 9.84 4.58
C GLY A 51 13.28 10.87 5.71
N PHE A 52 12.09 11.45 5.87
CA PHE A 52 11.79 12.36 6.98
C PHE A 52 11.88 11.67 8.34
N PHE A 53 11.43 10.41 8.44
CA PHE A 53 11.53 9.63 9.66
C PHE A 53 12.98 9.38 10.08
N ILE A 54 13.82 8.91 9.15
CA ILE A 54 15.25 8.70 9.39
C ILE A 54 15.92 10.02 9.77
N HIS A 55 15.61 11.11 9.07
CA HIS A 55 16.15 12.42 9.41
C HIS A 55 15.73 12.85 10.83
N LYS A 56 14.50 12.55 11.25
CA LYS A 56 14.03 12.84 12.60
C LYS A 56 14.73 11.99 13.67
N LEU A 57 15.03 10.72 13.39
CA LEU A 57 15.84 9.89 14.28
C LEU A 57 17.23 10.48 14.53
N VAL A 58 17.86 11.02 13.48
CA VAL A 58 19.20 11.66 13.58
C VAL A 58 19.12 13.05 14.20
N ARG A 59 18.04 13.79 13.96
CA ARG A 59 17.80 15.14 14.51
C ARG A 59 16.42 15.21 15.17
N PRO A 60 16.30 14.86 16.47
CA PRO A 60 15.00 14.75 17.15
C PRO A 60 14.18 16.04 17.14
N ASN A 61 14.86 17.18 17.25
CA ASN A 61 14.27 18.53 17.16
C ASN A 61 13.73 18.91 15.76
N PHE A 62 13.89 18.06 14.74
CA PHE A 62 13.35 18.30 13.41
C PHE A 62 11.82 18.21 13.41
N SER A 63 11.18 19.09 12.63
CA SER A 63 9.72 19.16 12.53
C SER A 63 9.13 17.89 11.90
N SER A 64 8.24 17.23 12.62
CA SER A 64 7.55 16.01 12.16
C SER A 64 6.39 16.27 11.21
N ARG A 65 6.06 17.54 10.93
CA ARG A 65 4.87 17.90 10.14
C ARG A 65 4.86 17.19 8.79
N TRP A 66 5.99 17.23 8.07
CA TRP A 66 6.11 16.59 6.76
C TRP A 66 6.09 15.06 6.83
N LEU A 67 6.68 14.46 7.87
CA LEU A 67 6.57 13.03 8.15
C LEU A 67 5.10 12.62 8.29
N TYR A 68 4.31 13.38 9.05
CA TYR A 68 2.90 13.08 9.27
C TYR A 68 2.06 13.27 8.01
N ILE A 69 2.31 14.34 7.26
CA ILE A 69 1.64 14.56 5.97
C ILE A 69 1.91 13.40 5.01
N CYS A 70 3.18 13.00 4.85
CA CYS A 70 3.54 11.88 3.98
C CYS A 70 2.93 10.55 4.46
N SER A 71 2.92 10.29 5.77
CA SER A 71 2.37 9.05 6.32
C SER A 71 0.84 8.99 6.15
N LEU A 72 0.14 10.09 6.40
CA LEU A 72 -1.32 10.18 6.18
C LEU A 72 -1.67 10.09 4.69
N ALA A 73 -0.93 10.78 3.82
CA ALA A 73 -1.08 10.67 2.38
C ALA A 73 -0.83 9.24 1.89
N GLY A 74 0.14 8.53 2.48
CA GLY A 74 0.36 7.09 2.24
C GLY A 74 -0.84 6.25 2.67
N ILE A 75 -1.35 6.42 3.89
CA ILE A 75 -2.53 5.66 4.37
C ILE A 75 -3.74 5.87 3.46
N LEU A 76 -4.00 7.11 3.03
CA LEU A 76 -5.08 7.42 2.09
C LEU A 76 -4.82 6.87 0.69
N GLY A 77 -3.58 6.96 0.21
CA GLY A 77 -3.15 6.40 -1.06
C GLY A 77 -3.31 4.87 -1.12
N ALA A 78 -3.09 4.17 -0.01
CA ALA A 78 -3.32 2.73 0.08
C ALA A 78 -4.79 2.36 -0.16
N ALA A 79 -5.75 3.17 0.33
CA ALA A 79 -7.17 2.98 0.04
C ALA A 79 -7.48 3.17 -1.45
N ALA A 80 -6.89 4.18 -2.07
CA ALA A 80 -7.05 4.42 -3.51
C ALA A 80 -6.47 3.27 -4.36
N ILE A 81 -5.32 2.73 -3.99
CA ILE A 81 -4.70 1.57 -4.67
C ILE A 81 -5.57 0.32 -4.49
N ALA A 82 -6.03 0.03 -3.28
CA ALA A 82 -6.88 -1.14 -3.01
C ALA A 82 -8.20 -1.06 -3.80
N TYR A 83 -8.82 0.13 -3.85
CA TYR A 83 -10.02 0.36 -4.65
C TYR A 83 -9.76 0.15 -6.15
N LYS A 84 -8.68 0.71 -6.68
CA LYS A 84 -8.33 0.55 -8.10
C LYS A 84 -7.96 -0.87 -8.46
N PHE A 85 -7.32 -1.59 -7.55
CA PHE A 85 -7.05 -3.02 -7.72
C PHE A 85 -8.35 -3.83 -7.81
N GLN A 86 -9.33 -3.55 -6.93
CA GLN A 86 -10.66 -4.13 -6.99
C GLN A 86 -11.35 -3.85 -8.33
N GLU A 87 -11.32 -2.60 -8.78
CA GLU A 87 -11.95 -2.15 -10.02
C GLU A 87 -11.35 -2.85 -11.25
N ILE A 88 -10.01 -2.94 -11.34
CA ILE A 88 -9.33 -3.63 -12.43
C ILE A 88 -9.67 -5.13 -12.41
N ARG A 89 -9.65 -5.75 -11.23
CA ARG A 89 -9.99 -7.18 -11.08
C ARG A 89 -11.42 -7.46 -11.53
N THR A 90 -12.40 -6.70 -11.04
CA THR A 90 -13.82 -6.89 -11.38
C THR A 90 -14.15 -6.55 -12.83
N THR A 91 -13.34 -5.71 -13.49
CA THR A 91 -13.49 -5.40 -14.92
C THR A 91 -12.91 -6.50 -15.81
N GLN A 92 -11.77 -7.08 -15.43
CA GLN A 92 -11.09 -8.13 -16.20
C GLN A 92 -11.60 -9.55 -15.89
N LEU A 93 -12.25 -9.73 -14.73
CA LEU A 93 -12.90 -10.98 -14.32
C LEU A 93 -14.38 -10.68 -13.98
N PRO A 94 -15.29 -10.73 -14.96
CA PRO A 94 -16.72 -10.48 -14.73
C PRO A 94 -17.36 -11.46 -13.72
N SER A 95 -16.74 -12.63 -13.51
CA SER A 95 -17.15 -13.61 -12.51
C SER A 95 -16.89 -13.18 -11.05
N ALA A 96 -16.14 -12.09 -10.84
CA ALA A 96 -15.83 -11.46 -9.55
C ALA A 96 -16.56 -10.11 -9.38
N GLN A 97 -17.63 -9.87 -10.14
CA GLN A 97 -18.49 -8.72 -9.89
C GLN A 97 -19.53 -9.08 -8.82
N PRO A 98 -19.70 -8.24 -7.76
CA PRO A 98 -20.79 -8.40 -6.83
C PRO A 98 -22.08 -8.29 -7.62
N SER A 99 -22.86 -9.36 -7.55
CA SER A 99 -24.01 -9.52 -8.41
C SER A 99 -25.07 -8.50 -7.95
N LYS A 100 -25.38 -7.48 -8.76
CA LYS A 100 -26.56 -6.61 -8.54
C LYS A 100 -27.86 -7.37 -8.81
N ILE A 101 -27.95 -8.64 -8.41
CA ILE A 101 -29.09 -9.49 -8.69
C ILE A 101 -30.09 -9.28 -7.56
N ASN A 102 -31.33 -8.96 -7.94
CA ASN A 102 -32.45 -8.86 -7.02
C ASN A 102 -32.69 -10.24 -6.39
N MET A 103 -32.22 -10.43 -5.15
CA MET A 103 -32.16 -11.75 -4.50
C MET A 103 -33.54 -12.37 -4.20
N ARG A 104 -34.64 -11.63 -4.38
CA ARG A 104 -36.00 -12.10 -4.08
C ARG A 104 -36.48 -13.29 -4.92
N SER A 105 -35.85 -13.57 -6.06
CA SER A 105 -36.23 -14.66 -6.97
C SER A 105 -35.17 -15.75 -7.11
N ILE A 106 -34.11 -15.74 -6.30
CA ILE A 106 -32.99 -16.68 -6.38
C ILE A 106 -33.20 -17.78 -5.31
N PRO A 107 -32.95 -19.06 -5.62
CA PRO A 107 -32.94 -20.13 -4.62
C PRO A 107 -32.03 -19.81 -3.42
N ILE A 108 -32.46 -20.14 -2.20
CA ILE A 108 -31.77 -19.79 -0.95
C ILE A 108 -30.30 -20.27 -0.94
N GLU A 109 -30.03 -21.47 -1.48
CA GLU A 109 -28.68 -22.04 -1.59
C GLU A 109 -27.75 -21.20 -2.49
N LEU A 110 -28.30 -20.62 -3.56
CA LEU A 110 -27.55 -19.71 -4.46
C LEU A 110 -27.39 -18.32 -3.83
N GLN A 111 -28.33 -17.90 -3.00
CA GLN A 111 -28.24 -16.64 -2.25
C GLN A 111 -27.10 -16.69 -1.21
N GLU A 112 -26.98 -17.79 -0.47
CA GLU A 112 -25.88 -18.01 0.47
C GLU A 112 -24.51 -18.03 -0.23
N GLN A 113 -24.42 -18.63 -1.42
CA GLN A 113 -23.19 -18.62 -2.22
C GLN A 113 -22.82 -17.22 -2.73
N ILE A 114 -23.81 -16.38 -3.07
CA ILE A 114 -23.57 -14.99 -3.50
C ILE A 114 -23.07 -14.15 -2.31
N ILE A 115 -23.72 -14.25 -1.14
CA ILE A 115 -23.33 -13.54 0.08
C ILE A 115 -21.91 -13.95 0.51
N ALA A 116 -21.60 -15.24 0.50
CA ALA A 116 -20.28 -15.74 0.85
C ALA A 116 -19.19 -15.20 -0.10
N ARG A 117 -19.49 -15.07 -1.40
CA ARG A 117 -18.56 -14.46 -2.37
C ARG A 117 -18.35 -12.97 -2.13
N GLU A 118 -19.41 -12.22 -1.84
CA GLU A 118 -19.30 -10.79 -1.51
C GLU A 118 -18.47 -10.55 -0.25
N ASP A 119 -18.64 -11.38 0.78
CA ASP A 119 -17.85 -11.33 2.02
C ASP A 119 -16.38 -11.64 1.77
N ASP A 120 -16.06 -12.62 0.93
CA ASP A 120 -14.68 -12.97 0.59
C ASP A 120 -14.00 -11.90 -0.27
N GLU A 121 -14.73 -11.29 -1.21
CA GLU A 121 -14.25 -10.13 -1.98
C GLU A 121 -13.94 -8.94 -1.07
N LEU A 122 -14.80 -8.64 -0.09
CA LEU A 122 -14.59 -7.57 0.88
C LEU A 122 -13.35 -7.83 1.75
N LYS A 123 -13.17 -9.07 2.24
CA LYS A 123 -11.98 -9.45 3.00
C LYS A 123 -10.71 -9.26 2.18
N GLU A 124 -10.75 -9.59 0.89
CA GLU A 124 -9.61 -9.43 -0.01
C GLU A 124 -9.28 -7.94 -0.25
N THR A 125 -10.29 -7.07 -0.43
CA THR A 125 -10.07 -5.61 -0.52
C THR A 125 -9.40 -5.07 0.75
N ILE A 126 -9.91 -5.49 1.91
CA ILE A 126 -9.41 -5.06 3.22
C ILE A 126 -7.98 -5.56 3.41
N ALA A 127 -7.68 -6.81 3.04
CA ALA A 127 -6.33 -7.35 3.09
C ALA A 127 -5.37 -6.56 2.20
N ASN A 128 -5.76 -6.27 0.96
CA ASN A 128 -4.96 -5.50 0.01
C ASN A 128 -4.70 -4.06 0.52
N TYR A 129 -5.69 -3.42 1.14
CA TYR A 129 -5.51 -2.14 1.82
C TYR A 129 -4.45 -2.25 2.91
N TRP A 130 -4.58 -3.21 3.82
CA TRP A 130 -3.68 -3.34 4.97
C TRP A 130 -2.24 -3.64 4.54
N VAL A 131 -2.03 -4.50 3.56
CA VAL A 131 -0.68 -4.82 3.03
C VAL A 131 0.05 -3.55 2.60
N VAL A 132 -0.66 -2.60 1.98
CA VAL A 132 -0.08 -1.35 1.48
C VAL A 132 -0.04 -0.26 2.56
N ALA A 133 -1.00 -0.24 3.49
CA ALA A 133 -1.14 0.80 4.51
C ALA A 133 -0.22 0.59 5.73
N ILE A 134 0.05 -0.65 6.15
CA ILE A 134 0.81 -0.98 7.37
C ILE A 134 2.12 -0.19 7.49
N PRO A 135 2.99 -0.12 6.47
CA PRO A 135 4.26 0.61 6.59
C PRO A 135 4.07 2.09 6.96
N ASN A 136 3.03 2.73 6.41
CA ASN A 136 2.74 4.14 6.68
C ASN A 136 2.12 4.35 8.07
N PHE A 137 1.32 3.40 8.58
CA PHE A 137 0.86 3.41 9.97
C PHE A 137 2.02 3.25 10.97
N ILE A 138 2.97 2.37 10.68
CA ILE A 138 4.16 2.18 11.51
C ILE A 138 4.99 3.47 11.55
N LEU A 139 5.25 4.09 10.40
CA LEU A 139 5.98 5.37 10.32
C LEU A 139 5.29 6.48 11.11
N LEU A 140 3.96 6.59 11.00
CA LEU A 140 3.17 7.56 11.76
C LEU A 140 3.29 7.32 13.27
N GLY A 141 3.09 6.07 13.71
CA GLY A 141 3.15 5.69 15.12
C GLY A 141 4.53 5.92 15.73
N LEU A 142 5.60 5.52 15.04
CA LEU A 142 6.97 5.74 15.49
C LEU A 142 7.32 7.23 15.53
N GLY A 143 6.89 8.01 14.54
CA GLY A 143 7.07 9.47 14.52
C GLY A 143 6.42 10.15 15.72
N LEU A 144 5.17 9.78 16.02
CA LEU A 144 4.44 10.26 17.19
C LEU A 144 5.12 9.86 18.51
N GLY A 145 5.63 8.63 18.58
CA GLY A 145 6.35 8.13 19.75
C GLY A 145 7.62 8.92 20.06
N ILE A 146 8.40 9.27 19.04
CA ILE A 146 9.60 10.12 19.19
C ILE A 146 9.20 11.51 19.70
N ASP A 147 8.19 12.13 19.09
CA ASP A 147 7.71 13.46 19.51
C ASP A 147 7.19 13.47 20.95
N TRP A 148 6.50 12.41 21.36
CA TRP A 148 6.01 12.27 22.72
C TRP A 148 7.15 12.16 23.73
N ARG A 149 8.17 11.35 23.43
CA ARG A 149 9.37 11.21 24.26
C ARG A 149 10.11 12.54 24.41
N ASP A 150 10.38 13.23 23.29
CA ASP A 150 11.11 14.50 23.30
C ASP A 150 10.36 15.59 24.10
N ARG A 151 9.02 15.62 24.04
CA ARG A 151 8.20 16.53 24.85
C ARG A 151 8.30 16.22 26.34
N LYS A 152 8.29 14.93 26.69
CA LYS A 152 8.41 14.48 28.09
C LYS A 152 9.78 14.86 28.68
N GLU A 153 10.86 14.65 27.93
CA GLU A 153 12.22 15.02 28.35
C GLU A 153 12.37 16.54 28.54
N LYS A 154 11.83 17.34 27.60
CA LYS A 154 11.84 18.81 27.71
C LYS A 154 11.03 19.33 28.90
N ALA A 155 9.92 18.68 29.24
CA ALA A 155 9.13 19.03 30.41
C ALA A 155 9.85 18.69 31.72
N ALA A 156 10.58 17.57 31.76
CA ALA A 156 11.36 17.15 32.93
C ALA A 156 12.54 18.08 33.22
N LEU A 157 13.20 18.63 32.20
CA LEU A 157 14.32 19.58 32.34
C LEU A 157 13.89 21.00 32.79
N LYS A 158 12.58 21.28 32.82
CA LYS A 158 12.03 22.60 33.14
C LYS A 158 11.53 22.71 34.59
N ASN A 159 11.48 21.58 35.32
CA ASN A 159 11.15 21.47 36.73
C ASN A 159 12.42 21.21 37.54
#